data_AF-A0A1F3ADZ0-F1
#
_entry.id   AF-A0A1F3ADZ0-F1
#
_cell.length_a   1.000
_cell.length_b   1.000
_cell.length_c   1.000
_cell.angle_alpha   90.00
_cell.angle_beta   90.00
_cell.angle_gamma   90.00
#
_symmetry.space_group_name_H-M   'P 1'
#
loop_
_entity.id
_entity.type
_entity.pdbx_description
1 polymer ?
#
loop_
_entity_poly.entity_id
_entity_poly.type
_entity_poly.pdbx_seq_one_letter_code
_entity_poly.pdbx_strand_id
1 'polypeptide(L)' 'MPASRPKSSRIKVREHRERLRQQGLRPIQIWVPDTGAPAFRSEARRQSVAVAASSWAAEDQAFIDALAEADPDTEA' A
#
# COMPACT_ATOMS: atom_id res chain seq x y z
N MET A 1 -6.36 -26.78 -28.98
CA MET A 1 -6.98 -26.38 -27.70
C MET A 1 -6.99 -24.86 -27.64
N PRO A 2 -8.13 -24.17 -27.58
CA PRO A 2 -8.10 -22.71 -27.46
C PRO A 2 -7.64 -22.34 -26.04
N ALA A 3 -6.59 -21.50 -25.94
CA ALA A 3 -6.09 -21.00 -24.67
C ALA A 3 -7.16 -20.14 -23.98
N SER A 4 -7.38 -20.42 -22.68
CA SER A 4 -8.34 -19.73 -21.83
C SER A 4 -8.11 -18.21 -21.88
N ARG A 5 -9.14 -17.44 -22.24
CA ARG A 5 -9.06 -15.97 -22.27
C ARG A 5 -8.71 -15.45 -20.87
N PRO A 6 -7.71 -14.57 -20.72
CA PRO A 6 -7.38 -14.02 -19.42
C PRO A 6 -8.61 -13.31 -18.84
N LYS A 7 -8.94 -13.61 -17.58
CA LYS A 7 -10.06 -12.97 -16.86
C LYS A 7 -9.98 -11.45 -17.02
N SER A 8 -11.11 -10.84 -17.38
CA SER A 8 -11.26 -9.38 -17.48
C SER A 8 -10.76 -8.70 -16.20
N SER A 9 -10.09 -7.55 -16.32
CA SER A 9 -9.60 -6.73 -15.19
C SER A 9 -10.68 -6.48 -14.14
N ARG A 10 -11.94 -6.30 -14.58
CA ARG A 10 -13.11 -6.15 -13.71
C ARG A 10 -13.33 -7.34 -12.78
N ILE A 11 -13.13 -8.55 -13.26
CA ILE A 11 -13.31 -9.78 -12.47
C ILE A 11 -12.17 -9.89 -11.44
N LYS A 12 -10.92 -9.64 -11.84
CA LYS A 12 -9.77 -9.66 -10.94
C LYS A 12 -9.89 -8.65 -9.80
N VAL A 13 -10.30 -7.41 -10.12
CA VAL A 13 -10.50 -6.35 -9.12
C VAL A 13 -11.64 -6.72 -8.16
N ARG A 14 -12.68 -7.39 -8.63
CA ARG A 14 -13.79 -7.87 -7.78
C ARG A 14 -13.32 -8.98 -6.82
N GLU A 15 -12.69 -10.02 -7.35
CA GLU A 15 -12.14 -11.14 -6.56
C GLU A 15 -11.17 -10.63 -5.48
N HIS A 16 -10.29 -9.69 -5.82
CA HIS A 16 -9.37 -9.07 -4.88
C HIS A 16 -10.08 -8.30 -3.76
N ARG A 17 -11.11 -7.50 -4.09
CA ARG A 17 -11.92 -6.77 -3.09
C ARG A 17 -12.72 -7.71 -2.19
N GLU A 18 -13.19 -8.84 -2.71
CA GLU A 18 -13.92 -9.84 -1.91
C GLU A 18 -13.00 -10.50 -0.88
N ARG A 19 -11.77 -10.87 -1.25
CA ARG A 19 -10.76 -11.37 -0.29
C ARG A 19 -10.47 -10.35 0.82
N LEU A 20 -10.27 -9.07 0.46
CA LEU A 20 -10.01 -8.02 1.45
C LEU A 20 -11.21 -7.82 2.41
N ARG A 21 -12.45 -7.94 1.92
CA ARG A 21 -13.64 -7.87 2.78
C ARG A 21 -13.75 -9.05 3.73
N GLN A 22 -13.36 -10.25 3.31
CA GLN A 22 -13.32 -11.43 4.19
C GLN A 22 -12.28 -11.28 5.31
N GLN A 23 -11.18 -10.58 5.05
CA GLN A 23 -10.17 -10.20 6.04
C GLN A 23 -10.62 -9.05 6.96
N GLY A 24 -11.88 -8.59 6.86
CA GLY A 24 -12.43 -7.51 7.68
C GLY A 24 -12.05 -6.10 7.22
N LEU A 25 -11.32 -5.96 6.12
CA LEU A 25 -10.90 -4.66 5.59
C LEU A 25 -12.04 -4.03 4.76
N ARG A 26 -12.28 -2.73 4.98
CA ARG A 26 -13.24 -1.96 4.19
C ARG A 26 -12.51 -1.06 3.20
N PRO A 27 -12.85 -1.10 1.90
CA PRO A 27 -12.24 -0.22 0.92
C PRO A 27 -12.67 1.24 1.16
N ILE A 28 -11.70 2.12 1.32
CA ILE A 28 -11.92 3.58 1.33
C ILE A 28 -11.39 4.17 0.02
N GLN A 29 -12.13 5.13 -0.55
CA GLN A 29 -11.66 5.93 -1.67
C GLN A 29 -11.31 7.31 -1.14
N ILE A 30 -10.04 7.66 -1.23
CA ILE A 30 -9.52 8.97 -0.87
C ILE A 30 -8.95 9.62 -2.12
N TRP A 31 -9.17 10.92 -2.25
CA TRP A 31 -8.54 11.73 -3.28
C TRP A 31 -7.18 12.17 -2.75
N VAL A 32 -6.12 11.71 -3.42
CA VAL A 32 -4.75 12.11 -3.12
C VAL A 32 -4.27 13.11 -4.16
N PRO A 33 -3.29 13.98 -3.82
CA PRO A 33 -2.61 14.82 -4.80
C PRO A 33 -2.04 13.98 -5.95
N ASP A 34 -1.97 14.58 -7.14
CA ASP A 34 -1.38 13.92 -8.31
C ASP A 34 0.08 13.55 -8.05
N THR A 35 0.34 12.26 -7.89
CA THR A 35 1.67 11.72 -7.57
C THR A 35 2.63 11.77 -8.75
N GLY A 36 2.12 11.99 -9.96
CA GLY A 36 2.90 12.19 -11.18
C GLY A 36 3.44 13.61 -11.33
N ALA A 37 2.79 14.60 -10.69
CA ALA A 37 3.16 15.99 -10.82
C ALA A 37 4.58 16.26 -10.29
N PRO A 38 5.42 17.05 -10.99
CA PRO A 38 6.76 17.40 -10.50
C PRO A 38 6.74 18.06 -9.12
N ALA A 39 5.75 18.91 -8.84
CA ALA A 39 5.58 19.56 -7.54
C ALA A 39 5.34 18.56 -6.41
N PHE A 40 4.58 17.48 -6.67
CA PHE A 40 4.40 16.41 -5.69
C PHE A 40 5.72 15.71 -5.38
N ARG A 41 6.54 15.42 -6.39
CA ARG A 41 7.86 14.79 -6.18
C ARG A 41 8.77 15.66 -5.33
N SER A 42 8.80 16.97 -5.59
CA SER A 42 9.57 17.93 -4.80
C SER A 42 9.10 17.98 -3.35
N GLU A 43 7.79 18.06 -3.13
CA GLU A 43 7.21 18.14 -1.79
C GLU A 43 7.35 16.82 -1.03
N ALA A 44 7.09 15.69 -1.67
CA ALA A 44 7.30 14.36 -1.10
C ALA A 44 8.76 14.20 -0.65
N ARG A 45 9.73 14.59 -1.50
CA ARG A 45 11.15 14.56 -1.12
C ARG A 45 11.43 15.46 0.09
N ARG A 46 10.92 16.69 0.11
CA ARG A 46 11.09 17.63 1.22
C ARG A 46 10.56 17.06 2.53
N GLN A 47 9.36 16.50 2.49
CA GLN A 47 8.71 15.91 3.66
C GLN A 47 9.40 14.64 4.13
N SER A 48 9.80 13.74 3.22
CA SER A 48 10.56 12.54 3.59
C SER A 48 11.86 12.88 4.32
N VAL A 49 12.59 13.90 3.86
CA VAL A 49 13.81 14.36 4.55
C VAL A 49 13.48 14.92 5.94
N ALA A 50 12.39 15.68 6.07
CA ALA A 50 11.98 16.22 7.37
C ALA A 50 11.60 15.13 8.38
N VAL A 51 10.89 14.09 7.93
CA VAL A 51 10.54 12.93 8.77
C VAL A 51 11.80 12.17 9.18
N ALA A 52 12.72 11.91 8.24
CA ALA A 52 13.97 11.22 8.53
C ALA A 52 14.89 11.98 9.49
N ALA A 53 14.81 13.31 9.50
CA ALA A 53 15.55 14.16 10.42
C ALA A 53 14.82 14.40 11.75
N SER A 54 13.61 13.85 11.93
CA SER A 54 12.84 14.03 13.16
C SER A 54 13.45 13.25 14.32
N SER A 55 13.20 13.71 15.54
CA SER A 55 13.61 12.99 16.77
C SER A 55 12.97 11.61 16.89
N TRP A 56 11.87 11.37 16.17
CA TRP A 56 11.08 10.14 16.21
C TRP A 56 11.50 9.15 15.14
N ALA A 57 12.41 9.51 14.23
CA ALA A 57 12.76 8.69 13.06
C ALA A 57 13.18 7.26 13.43
N ALA A 58 13.89 7.09 14.55
CA ALA A 58 14.31 5.77 15.03
C ALA A 58 13.14 4.94 15.57
N GLU A 59 12.19 5.57 16.28
CA GLU A 59 10.99 4.90 16.80
C GLU A 59 10.02 4.55 15.68
N ASP A 60 9.81 5.48 14.73
CA ASP A 60 9.00 5.26 13.54
C ASP A 60 9.54 4.09 12.71
N GLN A 61 10.86 4.04 12.51
CA GLN A 61 11.51 2.94 11.79
C GLN A 61 11.36 1.62 12.54
N ALA A 62 11.61 1.60 13.85
CA ALA A 62 11.45 0.40 14.67
C ALA A 62 10.01 -0.13 14.67
N PHE A 63 9.01 0.76 14.66
CA PHE A 63 7.60 0.39 14.55
C PHE A 63 7.27 -0.25 13.20
N ILE A 64 7.78 0.33 12.10
CA ILE A 64 7.58 -0.22 10.75
C ILE A 64 8.24 -1.59 10.62
N ASP A 65 9.47 -1.74 11.11
CA ASP A 65 10.21 -2.99 11.06
C ASP A 65 9.48 -4.10 11.84
N ALA A 66 8.96 -3.80 13.03
CA ALA A 66 8.17 -4.72 13.83
C ALA A 66 6.86 -5.18 13.14
N LEU A 67 6.23 -4.29 12.36
CA LEU A 67 5.04 -4.66 11.57
C LEU A 67 5.39 -5.48 10.33
N ALA A 68 6.56 -5.24 9.71
CA ALA A 68 7.00 -5.97 8.52
C ALA A 68 7.46 -7.39 8.84
N GLU A 69 8.01 -7.62 10.05
CA GLU A 69 8.35 -8.96 10.55
C GLU A 69 7.10 -9.78 10.89
N ALA A 70 6.00 -9.11 11.26
CA ALA A 70 4.70 -9.73 11.40
C ALA A 70 4.04 -9.94 10.03
N ASP A 71 4.61 -10.81 9.19
CA ASP A 71 3.94 -11.28 7.98
C ASP A 71 2.72 -12.13 8.37
N PRO A 72 1.47 -11.67 8.12
CA PRO A 72 0.27 -12.44 8.48
C PRO A 72 0.09 -13.71 7.65
N ASP A 73 0.92 -13.91 6.61
CA ASP A 73 0.85 -15.07 5.69
C ASP A 73 2.03 -16.08 5.89
N THR A 74 2.89 -15.93 6.93
CA THR A 74 3.87 -16.97 7.31
C THR A 74 3.30 -17.94 8.36
N GLU A 75 2.57 -18.94 7.86
CA GLU A 75 2.22 -20.29 8.36
C GLU A 75 2.05 -20.62 9.87
N ALA A 76 0.87 -21.14 10.22
CA ALA A 76 0.65 -22.55 10.63
C ALA A 76 -0.83 -22.96 10.55
#